data_AF-A0A2A5CA98-F1
#
_entry.id   AF-A0A2A5CA98-F1
#
_cell.length_a   1.000
_cell.length_b   1.000
_cell.length_c   1.000
_cell.angle_alpha   90.00
_cell.angle_beta   90.00
_cell.angle_gamma   90.00
#
_symmetry.space_group_name_H-M   'P 1'
#
loop_
_entity.id
_entity.type
_entity.pdbx_description
1 polymer ?
#
loop_
_entity_poly.entity_id
_entity_poly.type
_entity_poly.pdbx_seq_one_letter_code
_entity_poly.pdbx_strand_id
1 'polypeptide(L)' 'MPRPLEQLRSQVLTLSEQDRAELAHDLLQSLDAPADEGVEEAWELELLRRVKQIDSGQAKLLDRAEFKQRMHASIGTQ' A
#
# COMPACT_ATOMS: atom_id res chain seq x y z
N MET A 1 -30.04 -11.60 -13.21
CA MET A 1 -29.53 -10.21 -13.22
C MET A 1 -28.11 -10.26 -12.67
N PRO A 2 -27.09 -9.73 -13.38
CA PRO A 2 -25.72 -9.74 -12.86
C PRO A 2 -25.66 -8.87 -11.59
N ARG A 3 -24.80 -9.22 -10.65
CA ARG A 3 -24.69 -8.46 -9.40
C ARG A 3 -24.09 -7.08 -9.70
N PRO A 4 -24.49 -6.00 -8.99
CA PRO A 4 -24.03 -4.64 -9.27
C PRO A 4 -22.51 -4.50 -9.39
N LEU A 5 -21.75 -5.21 -8.55
CA LEU A 5 -20.28 -5.21 -8.59
C LEU A 5 -19.70 -5.85 -9.87
N GLU A 6 -20.32 -6.91 -10.38
CA GLU A 6 -19.88 -7.60 -11.60
C GLU A 6 -20.07 -6.70 -12.82
N GLN A 7 -21.18 -5.94 -12.86
CA GLN A 7 -21.46 -4.96 -13.91
C GLN A 7 -20.53 -3.75 -13.83
N LEU A 8 -20.22 -3.26 -12.64
CA LEU A 8 -19.28 -2.16 -12.47
C LEU A 8 -17.87 -2.59 -12.89
N ARG A 9 -17.44 -3.80 -12.50
CA ARG A 9 -16.14 -4.35 -12.89
C ARG A 9 -16.00 -4.44 -14.41
N SER A 10 -17.01 -4.93 -15.13
CA SER A 10 -16.92 -5.02 -16.59
C SER A 10 -16.79 -3.63 -17.24
N GLN A 11 -17.49 -2.62 -16.73
CA GLN A 11 -17.39 -1.24 -17.23
C GLN A 11 -16.02 -0.63 -16.95
N VAL A 12 -15.49 -0.78 -15.73
CA VAL A 12 -14.16 -0.26 -15.36
C VAL A 12 -13.07 -0.87 -16.24
N LEU A 13 -13.18 -2.16 -16.58
CA LEU A 13 -12.21 -2.83 -17.44
C LEU A 13 -12.25 -2.36 -18.91
N THR A 14 -13.29 -1.64 -19.34
CA THR A 14 -13.33 -1.01 -20.69
C THR A 14 -12.63 0.34 -20.75
N LEU A 15 -12.30 0.95 -19.61
CA LEU A 15 -11.63 2.24 -19.56
C LEU A 15 -10.16 2.15 -19.99
N SER A 16 -9.56 3.31 -20.29
CA SER A 16 -8.12 3.39 -20.55
C SER A 16 -7.31 3.00 -19.30
N GLU A 17 -6.04 2.65 -19.48
CA GLU A 17 -5.16 2.35 -18.33
C GLU A 17 -5.07 3.51 -17.34
N GLN A 18 -4.99 4.74 -17.86
CA GLN A 18 -4.92 5.95 -17.07
C GLN A 18 -6.18 6.14 -16.20
N ASP A 19 -7.37 6.04 -16.81
CA ASP A 19 -8.63 6.23 -16.07
C ASP A 19 -8.84 5.12 -15.03
N ARG A 20 -8.40 3.89 -15.32
CA ARG A 20 -8.42 2.81 -14.33
C ARG A 20 -7.48 3.08 -13.17
N ALA A 21 -6.31 3.66 -13.42
CA ALA A 21 -5.35 4.00 -12.38
C ALA A 21 -5.89 5.13 -11.47
N GLU A 22 -6.51 6.15 -12.06
CA GLU A 22 -7.17 7.23 -11.34
C GLU A 22 -8.31 6.68 -10.46
N LEU A 23 -9.21 5.88 -11.04
CA LEU A 23 -10.30 5.27 -10.27
C LEU A 23 -9.79 4.34 -9.16
N ALA A 24 -8.73 3.57 -9.41
CA ALA A 24 -8.12 2.73 -8.39
C ALA A 24 -7.55 3.57 -7.23
N HIS A 25 -6.94 4.72 -7.53
CA HIS A 25 -6.47 5.65 -6.53
C HIS A 25 -7.61 6.20 -5.67
N ASP A 26 -8.68 6.71 -6.30
CA ASP A 26 -9.85 7.24 -5.60
C ASP A 26 -10.52 6.19 -4.71
N LEU A 27 -10.66 4.96 -5.21
CA LEU A 27 -11.22 3.86 -4.44
C LEU A 27 -10.33 3.51 -3.24
N LEU A 28 -9.01 3.48 -3.39
CA LEU A 28 -8.09 3.25 -2.28
C LEU A 28 -8.21 4.37 -1.24
N GLN A 29 -8.22 5.64 -1.66
CA GLN A 29 -8.41 6.78 -0.76
C GLN A 29 -9.76 6.71 -0.02
N SER A 30 -10.82 6.22 -0.67
CA SER A 30 -12.13 6.07 -0.02
C SER A 30 -12.13 5.03 1.12
N LEU A 31 -11.15 4.13 1.13
CA LEU A 31 -10.98 3.12 2.17
C LEU A 31 -10.12 3.62 3.34
N ASP A 32 -9.42 4.75 3.19
CA ASP A 32 -8.62 5.32 4.26
C ASP A 32 -9.57 5.87 5.34
N ALA A 33 -9.59 5.19 6.49
CA ALA A 33 -10.26 5.69 7.68
C ALA A 33 -9.47 6.89 8.25
N PRO A 34 -10.13 7.84 8.94
CA PRO A 34 -9.41 8.83 9.73
C PRO A 34 -8.41 8.12 10.64
N ALA A 35 -7.17 8.59 10.63
CA ALA A 35 -6.16 8.06 11.55
C ALA A 35 -6.63 8.31 13.00
N ASP A 36 -6.47 7.31 13.86
CA ASP A 36 -6.72 7.49 15.28
C ASP A 36 -5.82 8.59 15.85
N GLU A 37 -6.30 9.27 16.89
CA GLU A 37 -5.53 10.33 17.55
C GLU A 37 -4.16 9.80 18.00
N GLY A 38 -3.10 10.55 17.68
CA GLY A 38 -1.72 10.19 18.03
C GLY A 38 -1.04 9.19 17.09
N VAL A 39 -1.73 8.65 16.07
CA VAL A 39 -1.11 7.76 15.08
C VAL A 39 0.00 8.50 14.31
N GLU A 40 -0.25 9.73 13.86
CA GLU A 40 0.75 10.52 13.12
C GLU A 40 2.00 10.79 13.97
N GLU A 41 1.82 11.20 15.22
CA GLU A 41 2.93 11.44 16.16
C GLU A 41 3.72 10.15 16.45
N ALA A 42 3.03 9.03 16.65
CA ALA A 42 3.67 7.74 16.85
C ALA A 42 4.48 7.30 15.61
N TRP A 43 3.96 7.57 14.41
CA TRP A 43 4.67 7.32 13.15
C TRP A 43 5.92 8.20 13.00
N GLU A 44 5.82 9.49 13.33
CA GLU A 44 6.97 10.40 13.27
C GLU A 44 8.08 9.96 14.23
N LEU A 45 7.73 9.61 15.47
CA LEU A 45 8.68 9.09 16.46
C LEU A 45 9.35 7.79 16.00
N GLU A 46 8.57 6.87 15.41
CA GLU A 46 9.08 5.61 14.87
C GLU A 46 10.01 5.84 13.67
N LEU A 47 9.68 6.78 12.79
CA LEU A 47 10.51 7.12 11.64
C LEU A 47 11.87 7.66 12.09
N LEU A 48 11.88 8.62 13.02
CA LEU A 48 13.12 9.18 13.59
C LEU A 48 13.96 8.09 14.26
N ARG A 49 13.32 7.18 15.00
CA ARG A 49 14.00 6.03 15.63
C ARG A 49 14.65 5.13 14.58
N ARG A 50 13.95 4.81 13.48
CA ARG A 50 14.49 3.95 12.41
C ARG A 50 15.64 4.60 11.67
N VAL A 51 15.54 5.88 11.33
CA VAL A 51 16.63 6.64 10.69
C VAL A 51 17.89 6.59 11.55
N LYS A 52 17.76 6.86 12.86
CA LYS A 52 18.89 6.77 13.79
C LYS A 52 19.52 5.36 13.85
N GLN A 53 18.71 4.31 13.79
CA GLN A 53 19.23 2.94 13.76
C GLN A 53 19.99 2.64 12.48
N ILE A 54 19.57 3.20 11.35
CA ILE A 54 20.28 3.07 10.07
C ILE A 54 21.61 3.82 10.16
N ASP A 55 21.59 5.09 10.56
CA ASP A 55 22.77 5.95 10.62
C ASP A 55 23.84 5.41 11.59
N SER A 56 23.40 4.81 12.70
CA SER A 56 24.30 4.18 13.69
C SER A 56 24.75 2.77 13.33
N GLY A 57 24.30 2.21 12.19
CA GLY A 57 24.61 0.84 11.76
C GLY A 57 23.97 -0.26 12.62
N GLN A 58 23.01 0.09 13.48
CA GLN A 58 22.28 -0.87 14.33
C GLN A 58 21.15 -1.57 13.57
N ALA A 59 20.65 -0.97 12.50
CA ALA A 59 19.61 -1.55 11.67
C ALA A 59 20.14 -2.71 10.85
N LYS A 60 19.42 -3.84 10.87
CA LYS A 60 19.61 -4.92 9.89
C LYS A 60 18.88 -4.54 8.61
N LEU A 61 19.63 -4.16 7.60
CA LEU A 61 19.10 -3.81 6.28
C LEU A 61 18.87 -5.06 5.43
N LEU A 62 17.91 -4.97 4.52
CA LEU A 62 17.66 -5.97 3.49
C LEU A 62 18.01 -5.35 2.14
N ASP A 63 18.67 -6.13 1.29
CA ASP A 63 18.86 -5.74 -0.10
C ASP A 63 17.50 -5.65 -0.81
N ARG A 64 17.39 -4.74 -1.79
CA ARG A 64 16.17 -4.52 -2.57
C ARG A 64 15.75 -5.77 -3.33
N ALA A 65 16.69 -6.58 -3.84
CA ALA A 65 16.36 -7.82 -4.53
C ALA A 65 15.76 -8.85 -3.57
N GLU A 66 16.39 -9.01 -2.40
CA GLU A 66 15.89 -9.90 -1.33
C GLU A 66 14.50 -9.45 -0.82
N PHE A 67 14.31 -8.15 -0.61
CA PHE A 67 13.01 -7.58 -0.22
C PHE A 67 11.93 -7.91 -1.25
N LYS A 68 12.20 -7.70 -2.55
CA LYS A 68 11.23 -8.01 -3.63
C LYS A 68 10.86 -9.49 -3.63
N GLN A 69 11.83 -10.38 -3.46
CA GLN A 69 11.59 -11.82 -3.41
C GLN A 69 10.66 -12.19 -2.24
N ARG A 70 10.94 -11.67 -1.04
CA ARG A 70 10.11 -11.91 0.15
C ARG A 70 8.68 -11.39 -0.01
N MET A 71 8.52 -10.19 -0.58
CA MET A 71 7.19 -9.59 -0.84
C MET A 71 6.35 -10.43 -1.82
N HIS A 72 6.94 -10.88 -2.93
CA HIS A 72 6.22 -11.71 -3.89
C HIS A 72 5.80 -13.06 -3.29
N ALA A 73 6.64 -13.68 -2.47
CA ALA A 73 6.30 -14.92 -1.78
C ALA A 73 5.15 -14.72 -0.77
N SER A 74 5.11 -13.57 -0.08
CA SER A 74 4.07 -13.28 0.91
C SER A 74 2.72 -12.91 0.29
N ILE A 75 2.71 -12.27 -0.89
CA ILE A 75 1.48 -11.78 -1.54
C ILE A 75 0.90 -12.84 -2.51
N GLY A 76 1.73 -13.70 -3.10
CA GLY A 76 1.29 -14.75 -4.03
C GLY A 76 0.61 -15.98 -3.39
N THR A 77 0.33 -15.96 -2.08
CA THR A 77 -0.27 -17.08 -1.34
C THR A 77 -1.65 -16.72 -0.73
N GLN A 78 -2.35 -15.73 -1.29
CA GLN A 78 -3.77 -15.46 -0.98
C GLN A 78 -4.64 -15.62 -2.22
#